data_AF-A0A832MTP1-F1
#
_entry.id   AF-A0A832MTP1-F1
#
_cell.length_a   1.000
_cell.length_b   1.000
_cell.length_c   1.000
_cell.angle_alpha   90.00
_cell.angle_beta   90.00
_cell.angle_gamma   90.00
#
_symmetry.space_group_name_H-M   'P 1'
#
loop_
_entity.id
_entity.type
_entity.pdbx_description
1 polymer ?
#
loop_
_entity_poly.entity_id
_entity_poly.type
_entity_poly.pdbx_seq_one_letter_code
_entity_poly.pdbx_strand_id
1 'polypeptide(L)'
;MMSEHIPQKSWFSRNWIWVVPLGGCLTIIVLFVFGIGAAIFGVSKMFTGSTPYKYAIEQATTNPRVIELLGEPVETAGMMQGKISTTNNSGEVNITIPLKGPKGKGSVTVIGTKEDGEWSYEKLYVLIKDTQEKINLLEKTLEGT
;
A
#
# COMPACT_ATOMS: atom_id res chain seq x y z
N MET A 1 -52.00 -44.05 -32.18
CA MET A 1 -50.88 -43.96 -31.22
C MET A 1 -50.56 -42.49 -31.06
N MET A 2 -50.99 -41.87 -29.96
CA MET A 2 -50.66 -40.47 -29.64
C MET A 2 -49.72 -40.52 -28.45
N SER A 3 -48.43 -40.33 -28.68
CA SER A 3 -47.43 -40.32 -27.61
C SER A 3 -47.56 -39.03 -26.81
N GLU A 4 -48.04 -39.14 -25.58
CA GLU A 4 -48.17 -38.04 -24.64
C GLU A 4 -46.79 -37.65 -24.08
N HIS A 5 -46.25 -36.51 -24.51
CA HIS A 5 -45.01 -35.95 -23.97
C HIS A 5 -45.33 -35.20 -22.67
N ILE A 6 -45.05 -35.81 -21.51
CA ILE A 6 -45.14 -35.14 -20.21
C ILE A 6 -44.01 -34.10 -20.12
N PRO A 7 -44.31 -32.79 -19.98
CA PRO A 7 -43.29 -31.76 -19.88
C PRO A 7 -42.55 -31.91 -18.54
N GLN A 8 -41.28 -32.31 -18.61
CA GLN A 8 -40.40 -32.44 -17.46
C GLN A 8 -40.14 -31.03 -16.89
N LYS A 9 -40.67 -30.74 -15.70
CA LYS A 9 -40.51 -29.44 -15.06
C LYS A 9 -39.03 -29.25 -14.69
N SER A 10 -38.36 -28.32 -15.38
CA SER A 10 -36.96 -27.96 -15.12
C SER A 10 -36.72 -27.65 -13.65
N TRP A 11 -35.66 -28.24 -13.08
CA TRP A 11 -35.18 -28.04 -11.70
C TRP A 11 -35.10 -26.55 -11.31
N PHE A 12 -34.78 -25.72 -12.30
CA PHE A 12 -34.66 -24.27 -12.19
C PHE A 12 -35.97 -23.58 -11.76
N SER A 13 -37.14 -24.09 -12.14
CA SER A 13 -38.43 -23.49 -11.80
C SER A 13 -38.86 -23.69 -10.34
N ARG A 14 -38.26 -24.66 -9.63
CA ARG A 14 -38.58 -24.96 -8.22
C ARG A 14 -37.69 -24.19 -7.25
N ASN A 15 -36.43 -23.96 -7.63
CA ASN A 15 -35.45 -23.26 -6.78
C ASN A 15 -35.23 -21.78 -7.13
N TRP A 16 -35.92 -21.25 -8.15
CA TRP A 16 -35.81 -19.85 -8.60
C TRP A 16 -36.02 -18.83 -7.47
N ILE A 17 -36.93 -19.13 -6.53
CA ILE A 17 -37.24 -18.28 -5.37
C ILE A 17 -36.04 -18.14 -4.41
N TRP A 18 -35.13 -19.11 -4.37
CA TRP A 18 -33.89 -19.05 -3.60
C TRP A 18 -32.72 -18.47 -4.42
N VAL A 19 -32.69 -18.72 -5.73
CA VAL A 19 -31.62 -18.26 -6.63
C VAL A 19 -31.66 -16.74 -6.84
N VAL A 20 -32.81 -16.10 -6.88
CA VAL A 20 -32.90 -14.64 -7.12
C VAL A 20 -32.47 -13.80 -5.90
N PRO A 21 -32.89 -14.09 -4.66
CA PRO A 21 -32.44 -13.36 -3.47
C PRO A 21 -30.99 -13.67 -3.08
N LEU A 22 -30.56 -14.95 -3.16
CA LEU A 22 -29.18 -15.35 -2.82
C LEU A 22 -28.19 -15.14 -3.99
N GLY A 23 -28.65 -15.13 -5.23
CA GLY A 23 -27.80 -15.02 -6.42
C GLY A 23 -27.75 -13.63 -7.04
N GLY A 24 -28.64 -12.70 -6.66
CA GLY A 24 -28.66 -11.33 -7.18
C GLY A 24 -27.98 -10.31 -6.25
N CYS A 25 -28.64 -9.96 -5.13
CA CYS A 25 -28.11 -8.94 -4.22
C CYS A 25 -26.82 -9.40 -3.52
N LEU A 26 -26.76 -10.65 -3.08
CA LEU A 26 -25.59 -11.16 -2.35
C LEU A 26 -24.35 -11.24 -3.26
N THR A 27 -24.53 -11.64 -4.53
CA THR A 27 -23.41 -11.69 -5.50
C THR A 27 -22.92 -10.31 -5.87
N ILE A 28 -23.81 -9.32 -6.02
CA ILE A 28 -23.43 -7.92 -6.24
C ILE A 28 -22.64 -7.38 -5.03
N ILE A 29 -23.10 -7.64 -3.81
CA ILE A 29 -22.39 -7.22 -2.59
C ILE A 29 -21.00 -7.88 -2.51
N VAL A 30 -20.90 -9.18 -2.79
CA VAL A 30 -19.62 -9.89 -2.80
C VAL A 30 -18.69 -9.33 -3.87
N LEU A 31 -19.17 -9.11 -5.10
CA LEU A 31 -18.37 -8.50 -6.18
C LEU A 31 -17.93 -7.07 -5.83
N PHE A 32 -18.77 -6.29 -5.15
CA PHE A 32 -18.41 -4.93 -4.74
C PHE A 32 -17.34 -4.93 -3.64
N VAL A 33 -17.50 -5.77 -2.62
CA VAL A 33 -16.52 -5.89 -1.52
C VAL A 33 -15.20 -6.46 -2.02
N PHE A 34 -15.21 -7.53 -2.82
CA PHE A 34 -13.99 -8.09 -3.41
C PHE A 34 -13.39 -7.18 -4.47
N GLY A 35 -14.20 -6.47 -5.26
CA GLY A 35 -13.73 -5.52 -6.27
C GLY A 35 -13.02 -4.32 -5.66
N ILE A 36 -13.62 -3.69 -4.63
CA ILE A 36 -12.98 -2.60 -3.89
C ILE A 36 -11.75 -3.10 -3.14
N GLY A 37 -11.84 -4.27 -2.49
CA GLY A 37 -10.69 -4.89 -1.83
C GLY A 37 -9.53 -5.11 -2.81
N ALA A 38 -9.79 -5.77 -3.93
CA ALA A 38 -8.78 -6.02 -4.96
C ALA A 38 -8.19 -4.72 -5.55
N ALA A 39 -9.00 -3.67 -5.74
CA ALA A 39 -8.52 -2.37 -6.18
C ALA A 39 -7.60 -1.71 -5.14
N ILE A 40 -8.01 -1.68 -3.86
CA ILE A 40 -7.19 -1.11 -2.77
C ILE A 40 -5.88 -1.88 -2.60
N PHE A 41 -5.92 -3.21 -2.57
CA PHE A 41 -4.73 -4.05 -2.43
C PHE A 41 -3.81 -4.00 -3.67
N GLY A 42 -4.39 -3.99 -4.88
CA GLY A 42 -3.64 -3.91 -6.14
C GLY A 42 -2.88 -2.60 -6.29
N VAL A 43 -3.56 -1.47 -6.01
CA VAL A 43 -2.95 -0.14 -6.03
C VAL A 43 -1.87 -0.01 -4.94
N SER A 44 -2.12 -0.55 -3.75
CA SER A 44 -1.14 -0.57 -2.66
C SER A 44 0.16 -1.30 -3.03
N LYS A 45 0.09 -2.45 -3.72
CA LYS A 45 1.28 -3.19 -4.18
C LYS A 45 2.11 -2.41 -5.21
N MET A 46 1.45 -1.67 -6.10
CA MET A 46 2.12 -0.84 -7.10
C MET A 46 2.93 0.28 -6.42
N PHE A 47 2.39 0.89 -5.36
CA PHE A 47 3.07 1.96 -4.63
C PHE A 47 4.21 1.47 -3.72
N THR A 48 4.02 0.34 -3.01
CA THR A 48 5.09 -0.28 -2.20
C THR A 48 6.24 -0.84 -3.05
N GLY A 49 6.00 -1.05 -4.35
CA GLY A 49 7.02 -1.50 -5.30
C GLY A 49 7.93 -0.39 -5.80
N SER A 50 7.59 0.88 -5.57
CA SER A 50 8.33 2.03 -6.11
C SER A 50 9.73 2.17 -5.50
N THR A 51 10.69 2.60 -6.32
CA THR A 51 12.07 2.91 -5.89
C THR A 51 12.14 3.82 -4.66
N PRO A 52 11.43 4.99 -4.61
CA PRO A 52 11.52 5.87 -3.45
C PRO A 52 10.95 5.28 -2.16
N TYR A 53 9.93 4.42 -2.25
CA TYR A 53 9.40 3.70 -1.10
C TYR A 53 10.42 2.74 -0.52
N LYS A 54 10.99 1.87 -1.36
CA LYS A 54 11.98 0.86 -0.93
C LYS A 54 13.22 1.53 -0.34
N TYR A 55 13.72 2.55 -1.04
CA TYR A 55 14.88 3.33 -0.60
C TYR A 55 14.64 3.95 0.79
N ALA A 56 13.48 4.57 1.02
CA ALA A 56 13.16 5.17 2.30
C ALA A 56 13.10 4.14 3.45
N ILE A 57 12.54 2.95 3.21
CA ILE A 57 12.49 1.88 4.20
C ILE A 57 13.89 1.33 4.49
N GLU A 58 14.69 1.10 3.46
CA GLU A 58 16.07 0.64 3.62
C GLU A 58 16.90 1.61 4.45
N GLN A 59 16.86 2.90 4.11
CA GLN A 59 17.56 3.95 4.86
C GLN A 59 17.06 4.06 6.31
N ALA A 60 15.76 3.91 6.55
CA ALA A 60 15.22 3.96 7.91
C ALA A 60 15.58 2.73 8.75
N THR A 61 15.55 1.54 8.14
CA THR A 61 15.79 0.26 8.84
C THR A 61 17.27 -0.03 9.08
N THR A 62 18.17 0.61 8.32
CA THR A 62 19.63 0.47 8.49
C THR A 62 20.26 1.60 9.32
N ASN A 63 19.52 2.68 9.59
CA ASN A 63 20.05 3.81 10.34
C ASN A 63 20.19 3.49 11.85
N PRO A 64 21.40 3.58 12.44
CA PRO A 64 21.63 3.22 13.83
C PRO A 64 20.81 4.05 14.83
N ARG A 65 20.59 5.34 14.56
CA ARG A 65 19.79 6.21 15.43
C ARG A 65 18.31 5.84 15.40
N VAL A 66 17.80 5.43 14.24
CA VAL A 66 16.42 4.94 14.10
C VAL A 66 16.26 3.63 14.86
N ILE A 67 17.20 2.70 14.72
CA ILE A 67 17.22 1.42 15.45
C ILE A 67 17.32 1.66 16.97
N GLU A 68 18.15 2.61 17.41
CA GLU A 68 18.29 2.95 18.82
C GLU A 68 16.95 3.34 19.46
N LEU A 69 16.18 4.18 18.76
CA LEU A 69 14.94 4.78 19.25
C LEU A 69 13.70 3.90 19.01
N LEU A 70 13.60 3.20 17.88
CA LEU A 70 12.44 2.35 17.56
C LEU A 70 12.65 0.89 17.96
N GLY A 71 13.89 0.43 18.06
CA GLY A 71 14.27 -0.96 18.33
C GLY A 71 14.18 -1.87 17.10
N GLU A 72 14.69 -3.10 17.21
CA GLU A 72 14.65 -4.10 16.13
C GLU A 72 13.65 -5.23 16.44
N PRO A 73 12.89 -5.70 15.43
CA PRO A 73 12.87 -5.22 14.05
C PRO A 73 12.09 -3.89 13.90
N VAL A 74 12.52 -3.05 12.94
CA VAL A 74 11.75 -1.87 12.49
C VAL A 74 10.88 -2.30 11.32
N GLU A 75 9.57 -2.26 11.50
CA GLU A 75 8.57 -2.67 10.51
C GLU A 75 7.73 -1.50 10.06
N THR A 76 7.12 -1.61 8.87
CA THR A 76 6.10 -0.65 8.43
C THR A 76 4.79 -0.92 9.16
N ALA A 77 4.07 0.14 9.51
CA ALA A 77 2.81 0.05 10.22
C ALA A 77 1.75 0.90 9.52
N GLY A 78 0.56 0.35 9.30
CA GLY A 78 -0.55 1.10 8.69
C GLY A 78 -0.34 1.40 7.20
N MET A 79 -1.05 2.42 6.71
CA MET A 79 -1.04 2.80 5.31
C MET A 79 -0.05 3.93 5.04
N MET A 80 0.65 3.84 3.92
CA MET A 80 1.40 4.95 3.35
C MET A 80 0.44 6.11 3.05
N GLN A 81 0.90 7.33 3.35
CA GLN A 81 0.20 8.56 3.03
C GLN A 81 1.00 9.32 1.97
N GLY A 82 0.31 10.12 1.16
CA GLY A 82 0.92 10.97 0.15
C GLY A 82 0.72 10.43 -1.27
N LYS A 83 1.60 10.84 -2.18
CA LYS A 83 1.52 10.51 -3.60
C LYS A 83 2.89 10.23 -4.20
N ILE A 84 2.91 9.32 -5.16
CA ILE A 84 4.01 9.11 -6.09
C ILE A 84 3.42 9.28 -7.49
N SER A 85 4.01 10.14 -8.30
CA SER A 85 3.60 10.36 -9.68
C SER A 85 4.82 10.19 -10.57
N THR A 86 4.69 9.38 -11.63
CA THR A 86 5.78 9.18 -12.60
C THR A 86 5.21 9.19 -14.01
N THR A 87 5.78 10.03 -14.87
CA THR A 87 5.46 10.13 -16.28
C THR A 87 6.76 9.99 -17.06
N ASN A 88 6.92 8.86 -17.77
CA ASN A 88 8.15 8.52 -18.50
C ASN A 88 9.39 8.58 -17.57
N ASN A 89 10.34 9.45 -17.92
CA ASN A 89 11.58 9.65 -17.18
C ASN A 89 11.48 10.70 -16.08
N SER A 90 10.31 11.35 -15.93
CA SER A 90 10.08 12.37 -14.92
C SER A 90 9.11 11.91 -13.84
N GLY A 91 9.16 12.53 -12.67
CA GLY A 91 8.26 12.16 -11.58
C GLY A 91 8.48 12.95 -10.29
N GLU A 92 7.60 12.74 -9.33
CA GLU A 92 7.62 13.35 -8.01
C GLU A 92 7.21 12.32 -6.97
N VAL A 93 7.83 12.40 -5.80
CA VAL A 93 7.44 11.66 -4.62
C VAL A 93 7.24 12.61 -3.45
N ASN A 94 6.15 12.44 -2.75
CA ASN A 94 5.93 13.00 -1.42
C ASN A 94 5.08 12.00 -0.65
N ILE A 95 5.75 11.14 0.12
CA ILE A 95 5.10 10.10 0.90
C ILE A 95 5.60 10.06 2.33
N THR A 96 4.73 9.63 3.22
CA THR A 96 5.01 9.33 4.61
C THR A 96 4.59 7.90 4.91
N ILE A 97 5.53 7.10 5.40
CA ILE A 97 5.33 5.69 5.70
C ILE A 97 5.45 5.51 7.21
N PRO A 98 4.39 5.10 7.93
CA PRO A 98 4.49 4.90 9.36
C PRO A 98 5.34 3.66 9.66
N LEU A 99 6.15 3.75 10.72
CA LEU A 99 7.08 2.75 11.20
C LEU A 99 6.75 2.38 12.64
N LYS A 100 7.03 1.13 13.01
CA LYS A 100 6.88 0.60 14.36
C LYS A 100 8.05 -0.32 14.67
N GLY A 101 8.61 -0.18 15.86
CA GLY A 101 9.47 -1.18 16.47
C GLY A 101 9.06 -1.46 17.92
N PRO A 102 9.79 -2.32 18.64
CA PRO A 102 9.47 -2.69 20.02
C PRO A 102 9.62 -1.54 21.02
N LYS A 103 10.46 -0.53 20.74
CA LYS A 103 10.68 0.62 21.63
C LYS A 103 9.78 1.81 21.33
N GLY A 104 9.16 1.88 20.15
CA GLY A 104 8.34 3.03 19.79
C GLY A 104 7.78 3.01 18.38
N LYS A 105 7.20 4.15 17.99
CA LYS A 105 6.64 4.38 16.66
C LYS A 105 7.26 5.62 16.03
N GLY A 106 7.31 5.63 14.71
CA GLY A 106 7.74 6.79 13.95
C GLY A 106 7.10 6.81 12.57
N SER A 107 7.61 7.69 11.71
CA SER A 107 7.25 7.69 10.30
C SER A 107 8.43 8.20 9.47
N VAL A 108 8.75 7.49 8.39
CA VAL A 108 9.71 7.97 7.40
C VAL A 108 8.99 8.81 6.36
N THR A 109 9.50 10.00 6.08
CA THR A 109 9.02 10.89 5.02
C THR A 109 10.09 11.00 3.95
N VAL A 110 9.69 10.80 2.69
CA VAL A 110 10.54 10.99 1.52
C VAL A 110 9.87 11.96 0.54
N ILE A 111 10.61 12.99 0.17
CA ILE A 111 10.23 14.00 -0.83
C ILE A 111 11.37 14.12 -1.84
N GLY A 112 11.04 14.08 -3.12
CA GLY A 112 12.02 14.14 -4.20
C GLY A 112 11.39 14.18 -5.58
N THR A 113 12.24 14.39 -6.57
CA THR A 113 11.88 14.43 -7.99
C THR A 113 12.63 13.34 -8.75
N LYS A 114 12.06 12.95 -9.88
CA LYS A 114 12.71 12.07 -10.85
C LYS A 114 12.96 12.90 -12.10
N GLU A 115 14.19 12.91 -12.58
CA GLU A 115 14.62 13.58 -13.81
C GLU A 115 15.52 12.61 -14.59
N ASP A 116 15.33 12.54 -15.91
CA ASP A 116 16.10 11.66 -16.80
C ASP A 116 16.19 10.17 -16.40
N GLY A 117 15.22 9.68 -15.62
CA GLY A 117 15.22 8.29 -15.14
C GLY A 117 15.74 8.12 -13.71
N GLU A 118 16.39 9.14 -13.15
CA GLU A 118 17.06 9.11 -11.86
C GLU A 118 16.28 9.85 -10.77
N TRP A 119 16.33 9.36 -9.53
CA TRP A 119 15.66 9.99 -8.39
C TRP A 119 16.62 10.88 -7.61
N SER A 120 16.21 12.11 -7.36
CA SER A 120 16.86 13.04 -6.43
C SER A 120 15.94 13.31 -5.24
N TYR A 121 16.48 13.21 -4.03
CA TYR A 121 15.70 13.36 -2.80
C TYR A 121 16.04 14.67 -2.09
N GLU A 122 15.05 15.57 -2.02
CA GLU A 122 15.17 16.82 -1.27
C GLU A 122 15.07 16.60 0.24
N LYS A 123 14.24 15.64 0.66
CA LYS A 123 14.03 15.31 2.07
C LYS A 123 13.90 13.81 2.23
N LEU A 124 14.70 13.26 3.14
CA LEU A 124 14.51 11.91 3.64
C LEU A 124 14.80 11.90 5.13
N TYR A 125 13.79 11.63 5.94
CA TYR A 125 13.95 11.65 7.39
C TYR A 125 12.93 10.75 8.11
N VAL A 126 13.28 10.30 9.30
CA VAL A 126 12.35 9.66 10.25
C VAL A 126 11.94 10.67 11.31
N LEU A 127 10.63 10.77 11.56
CA LEU A 127 10.06 11.49 12.70
C LEU A 127 9.67 10.46 13.77
N ILE A 128 10.26 10.56 14.95
CA ILE A 128 9.89 9.73 16.11
C ILE A 128 8.63 10.31 16.75
N LYS A 129 7.60 9.47 16.94
CA LYS A 129 6.28 9.96 17.37
C LYS A 129 6.29 10.54 18.78
N ASP A 130 7.04 9.94 19.69
CA ASP A 130 6.98 10.30 21.11
C ASP A 130 7.86 11.51 21.43
N THR A 131 9.04 11.60 20.81
CA THR A 131 9.99 12.70 21.06
C THR A 131 9.90 13.84 20.04
N GLN A 132 9.18 13.63 18.94
CA GLN A 132 9.19 14.53 17.77
C GLN A 132 10.60 14.75 17.19
N GLU A 133 11.56 13.87 17.52
CA GLU A 133 12.92 13.92 17.00
C GLU A 133 12.90 13.62 15.49
N LYS A 134 13.58 14.46 14.72
CA LYS A 134 13.73 14.32 13.28
C LYS A 134 15.13 13.82 12.95
N ILE A 135 15.23 12.58 12.49
CA ILE A 135 16.48 11.95 12.07
C ILE A 135 16.61 12.11 10.57
N ASN A 136 17.57 12.92 10.10
CA ASN A 136 17.88 13.03 8.68
C ASN A 136 18.58 11.75 8.20
N LEU A 137 18.12 11.19 7.08
CA LEU A 137 18.66 9.99 6.46
C LEU A 137 19.28 10.25 5.09
N LEU A 138 19.24 11.49 4.59
CA LEU A 138 20.08 11.85 3.45
C LEU A 138 21.53 11.73 3.89
N GLU A 139 22.38 11.08 3.09
CA GLU A 139 23.82 11.06 3.35
C GLU A 139 24.27 12.48 3.64
N LYS A 140 24.87 12.69 4.81
CA LYS A 140 25.72 13.85 5.01
C LYS A 140 26.88 13.63 4.06
N THR A 141 26.83 14.25 2.88
CA THR A 141 28.06 14.59 2.18
C THR A 141 28.89 15.33 3.24
N LEU A 142 29.92 14.68 3.73
CA LEU A 142 30.88 15.27 4.63
C LEU A 142 31.59 16.34 3.79
N GLU A 143 31.03 17.55 3.77
CA GLU A 143 31.77 18.74 3.39
C GLU A 143 32.92 18.83 4.39
N GLY A 144 34.11 18.57 3.86
CA GLY A 144 35.32 18.35 4.62
C GLY A 144 35.63 19.48 5.60
N THR A 145 36.06 19.06 6.79
CA THR A 145 37.07 19.75 7.59
C THR A 145 38.31 20.09 6.78
#